data_AF-A0A1I2PHM3-F1
#
_entry.id   AF-A0A1I2PHM3-F1
#
_cell.length_a   1.000
_cell.length_b   1.000
_cell.length_c   1.000
_cell.angle_alpha   90.00
_cell.angle_beta   90.00
_cell.angle_gamma   90.00
#
_symmetry.space_group_name_H-M   'P 1'
#
loop_
_entity.id
_entity.type
_entity.pdbx_description
1 polymer ?
#
loop_
_entity_poly.entity_id
_entity_poly.type
_entity_poly.pdbx_seq_one_letter_code
_entity_poly.pdbx_strand_id
1 'polypeptide(L)'
;MPAAMFVGPVAAQTDSEVIDSCTVITEPGAYVVGENFSAENATQAVADPGVDANVSACIVVESDDVTLDGENVRMDGPVSDEMDTNETDTNETANESLVTGIAVTGDNVSVESTHVRDFDVGVLFAGASNSSLTEFEADDTERAGVAFVNASNNSVEDVNADDVTEGVSGIDDTESDSTNDTAENESEEMFAGAFVFVDASNNTVQNATVDGTTGWTVYSEKTAENETTENETVENETAENETVENETVENEATADANNSVENISVNGMPFSAEFQNANIGLASEYPDAPDDTVVVNGPLQTEVASDNDSIQLSFLYDDAGLEDAGTTELTLNIYQVSGDTWTEVDGAVIDVSDDSANAMVDNGTYALVGEVTEDEMPEDETETETPVENETETPVDDTVENDTETPADDTETPVDVTVENDTETPVDNETTETETETETATETETETETATETETETDTPTPVDIAIDNETTETETVSDDTMTTENDTGTESTDTATAEA
;
A
#
# COMPACT_ATOMS: atom_id res chain seq x y z
N MET A 1 32.93 -32.67 11.31
CA MET A 1 32.11 -31.54 11.77
C MET A 1 32.95 -30.30 11.60
N PRO A 2 32.67 -29.44 10.60
CA PRO A 2 33.32 -28.14 10.50
C PRO A 2 32.92 -27.31 11.72
N ALA A 3 33.87 -26.55 12.27
CA ALA A 3 33.59 -25.65 13.38
C ALA A 3 32.75 -24.49 12.87
N ALA A 4 31.58 -24.27 13.46
CA ALA A 4 30.81 -23.04 13.26
C ALA A 4 31.69 -21.88 13.73
N MET A 5 32.16 -21.06 12.77
CA MET A 5 32.74 -19.76 13.09
C MET A 5 31.60 -18.89 13.59
N PHE A 6 31.54 -18.67 14.91
CA PHE A 6 30.76 -17.57 15.46
C PHE A 6 31.40 -16.27 14.96
N VAL A 7 30.71 -15.59 14.06
CA VAL A 7 30.97 -14.18 13.76
C VAL A 7 30.59 -13.43 15.04
N GLY A 8 31.55 -12.73 15.64
CA GLY A 8 31.28 -11.88 16.80
C GLY A 8 30.35 -10.73 16.41
N PRO A 9 29.62 -10.12 17.37
CA PRO A 9 28.76 -8.99 17.08
C PRO A 9 29.54 -7.90 16.34
N VAL A 10 29.01 -7.46 15.19
CA VAL A 10 29.57 -6.35 14.42
C VAL A 10 29.57 -5.13 15.34
N ALA A 11 30.72 -4.46 15.45
CA ALA A 11 30.80 -3.24 16.23
C ALA A 11 29.97 -2.18 15.51
N ALA A 12 28.92 -1.68 16.16
CA ALA A 12 28.10 -0.59 15.63
C ALA A 12 29.03 0.55 15.14
N GLN A 13 28.90 0.93 13.87
CA GLN A 13 29.50 2.17 13.38
C GLN A 13 28.95 3.31 14.24
N THR A 14 29.83 4.15 14.76
CA THR A 14 29.42 5.25 15.65
C THR A 14 29.24 6.57 14.92
N ASP A 15 29.69 6.66 13.67
CA ASP A 15 29.64 7.87 12.86
C ASP A 15 28.84 7.54 11.60
N SER A 16 27.73 8.24 11.38
CA SER A 16 26.93 8.08 10.16
C SER A 16 27.68 8.64 8.95
N GLU A 17 27.57 7.95 7.82
CA GLU A 17 28.06 8.43 6.53
C GLU A 17 27.01 9.35 5.89
N VAL A 18 27.44 10.51 5.36
CA VAL A 18 26.53 11.48 4.75
C VAL A 18 26.39 11.20 3.26
N ILE A 19 25.16 11.15 2.77
CA ILE A 19 24.80 10.97 1.36
C ILE A 19 24.31 12.30 0.80
N ASP A 20 25.05 12.85 -0.19
CA ASP A 20 24.74 14.13 -0.83
C ASP A 20 24.33 13.96 -2.31
N SER A 21 24.15 12.72 -2.78
CA SER A 21 23.77 12.40 -4.17
C SER A 21 23.33 10.94 -4.30
N CYS A 22 22.63 10.60 -5.39
CA CYS A 22 22.29 9.22 -5.74
C CYS A 22 23.49 8.26 -5.61
N THR A 23 23.31 7.15 -4.90
CA THR A 23 24.38 6.26 -4.46
C THR A 23 23.92 4.81 -4.32
N VAL A 24 24.88 3.90 -4.21
CA VAL A 24 24.64 2.50 -3.84
C VAL A 24 25.31 2.24 -2.50
N ILE A 25 24.54 1.78 -1.51
CA ILE A 25 24.99 1.42 -0.17
C ILE A 25 25.27 -0.09 -0.15
N THR A 26 26.56 -0.44 -0.19
CA THR A 26 27.03 -1.83 -0.23
C THR A 26 27.70 -2.30 1.06
N GLU A 27 27.77 -1.44 2.08
CA GLU A 27 28.36 -1.77 3.38
C GLU A 27 27.32 -1.55 4.50
N PRO A 28 27.28 -2.39 5.55
CA PRO A 28 26.40 -2.17 6.69
C PRO A 28 26.80 -0.91 7.45
N GLY A 29 25.83 -0.17 7.98
CA GLY A 29 26.13 1.06 8.69
C GLY A 29 24.95 2.01 8.86
N ALA A 30 25.25 3.18 9.40
CA ALA A 30 24.30 4.27 9.51
C ALA A 30 24.62 5.33 8.45
N TYR A 31 23.59 5.78 7.75
CA TYR A 31 23.66 6.74 6.67
C TYR A 31 22.65 7.86 6.92
N VAL A 32 23.03 9.09 6.59
CA VAL A 32 22.17 10.26 6.71
C VAL A 32 22.16 10.98 5.38
N VAL A 33 20.98 11.33 4.87
CA VAL A 33 20.86 12.18 3.69
C VAL A 33 21.17 13.63 4.10
N GLY A 34 22.19 14.24 3.48
CA GLY A 34 22.80 15.47 4.00
C GLY A 34 22.05 16.76 3.68
N GLU A 35 21.46 16.86 2.50
CA GLU A 35 20.71 18.03 2.02
C GLU A 35 19.76 17.64 0.89
N ASN A 36 18.74 18.47 0.62
CA ASN A 36 17.84 18.26 -0.52
C ASN A 36 18.65 18.21 -1.81
N PHE A 37 18.39 17.19 -2.63
CA PHE A 37 19.04 17.07 -3.92
C PHE A 37 18.08 16.52 -4.98
N SER A 38 18.33 16.89 -6.23
CA SER A 38 17.59 16.37 -7.37
C SER A 38 18.31 15.14 -7.94
N ALA A 39 17.52 14.09 -8.15
CA ALA A 39 17.87 12.82 -8.74
C ALA A 39 17.68 12.84 -10.26
N GLU A 40 18.11 13.91 -10.95
CA GLU A 40 18.15 14.00 -12.41
C GLU A 40 18.89 12.81 -13.07
N ASN A 41 19.67 12.06 -12.29
CA ASN A 41 20.37 10.85 -12.71
C ASN A 41 20.12 9.68 -11.76
N ALA A 42 18.86 9.36 -11.44
CA ALA A 42 18.46 8.09 -10.82
C ALA A 42 18.82 6.91 -11.75
N THR A 43 20.11 6.57 -11.83
CA THR A 43 20.65 5.62 -12.81
C THR A 43 21.21 4.36 -12.16
N GLN A 44 21.02 4.19 -10.85
CA GLN A 44 21.54 3.01 -10.16
C GLN A 44 20.65 1.82 -10.48
N ALA A 45 21.16 0.88 -11.26
CA ALA A 45 20.42 -0.32 -11.59
C ALA A 45 20.18 -1.17 -10.33
N VAL A 46 18.94 -1.61 -10.14
CA VAL A 46 18.60 -2.61 -9.11
C VAL A 46 18.88 -3.99 -9.71
N ALA A 47 19.78 -4.76 -9.10
CA ALA A 47 20.32 -5.97 -9.70
C ALA A 47 19.29 -7.10 -9.87
N ASP A 48 18.29 -7.14 -9.01
CA ASP A 48 17.21 -8.13 -9.00
C ASP A 48 15.94 -7.47 -8.44
N PRO A 49 15.20 -6.70 -9.26
CA PRO A 49 14.03 -5.99 -8.77
C PRO A 49 12.84 -6.91 -8.53
N GLY A 50 12.93 -8.20 -8.87
CA GLY A 50 11.82 -9.14 -8.73
C GLY A 50 10.66 -8.93 -9.71
N VAL A 51 10.78 -8.01 -10.66
CA VAL A 51 9.85 -7.78 -11.78
C VAL A 51 10.60 -7.84 -13.10
N ASP A 52 9.91 -8.16 -14.19
CA ASP A 52 10.44 -8.16 -15.57
C ASP A 52 10.66 -6.74 -16.15
N ALA A 53 10.98 -5.76 -15.30
CA ALA A 53 11.24 -4.39 -15.67
C ALA A 53 12.68 -3.98 -15.30
N ASN A 54 13.27 -3.06 -16.08
CA ASN A 54 14.52 -2.43 -15.66
C ASN A 54 14.19 -1.42 -14.56
N VAL A 55 14.59 -1.69 -13.32
CA VAL A 55 14.44 -0.72 -12.24
C VAL A 55 15.74 0.05 -12.05
N SER A 56 15.61 1.37 -12.02
CA SER A 56 16.67 2.31 -11.66
C SER A 56 16.24 3.08 -10.43
N ALA A 57 17.14 3.27 -9.48
CA ALA A 57 16.85 4.06 -8.30
C ALA A 57 17.89 5.18 -8.11
N CYS A 58 17.52 6.18 -7.30
CA CYS A 58 18.49 7.15 -6.84
C CYS A 58 19.37 6.58 -5.72
N ILE A 59 18.76 6.03 -4.68
CA ILE A 59 19.48 5.31 -3.61
C ILE A 59 19.19 3.83 -3.73
N VAL A 60 20.22 2.98 -3.83
CA VAL A 60 20.07 1.52 -3.76
C VAL A 60 20.74 1.02 -2.48
N VAL A 61 19.98 0.35 -1.62
CA VAL A 61 20.49 -0.27 -0.40
C VAL A 61 20.64 -1.77 -0.63
N GLU A 62 21.84 -2.19 -1.03
CA GLU A 62 22.16 -3.60 -1.29
C GLU A 62 22.63 -4.35 -0.04
N SER A 63 23.12 -3.62 0.96
CA SER A 63 23.67 -4.21 2.18
C SER A 63 22.59 -4.47 3.22
N ASP A 64 22.76 -5.55 3.96
CA ASP A 64 22.01 -5.83 5.18
C ASP A 64 22.42 -4.88 6.32
N ASP A 65 21.57 -4.76 7.34
CA ASP A 65 21.81 -4.03 8.58
C ASP A 65 22.17 -2.54 8.33
N VAL A 66 21.40 -1.88 7.48
CA VAL A 66 21.54 -0.45 7.15
C VAL A 66 20.48 0.37 7.84
N THR A 67 20.86 1.52 8.39
CA THR A 67 19.92 2.58 8.79
C THR A 67 20.14 3.77 7.87
N LEU A 68 19.11 4.20 7.15
CA LEU A 68 19.09 5.37 6.29
C LEU A 68 18.13 6.39 6.88
N ASP A 69 18.67 7.51 7.35
CA ASP A 69 17.90 8.60 7.95
C ASP A 69 17.85 9.80 7.00
N GLY A 70 16.64 10.21 6.63
CA GLY A 70 16.39 11.35 5.77
C GLY A 70 16.30 12.69 6.51
N GLU A 71 16.10 12.75 7.83
CA GLU A 71 15.84 13.98 8.62
C GLU A 71 15.00 15.09 7.89
N ASN A 72 13.92 14.74 7.18
CA ASN A 72 13.09 15.65 6.36
C ASN A 72 13.82 16.25 5.14
N VAL A 73 14.78 15.53 4.60
CA VAL A 73 15.40 15.85 3.32
C VAL A 73 14.50 15.36 2.20
N ARG A 74 14.28 16.27 1.25
CA ARG A 74 13.53 16.00 0.03
C ARG A 74 14.45 15.54 -1.09
N MET A 75 14.14 14.38 -1.65
CA MET A 75 14.70 13.88 -2.90
C MET A 75 13.71 14.13 -4.03
N ASP A 76 14.09 14.98 -4.96
CA ASP A 76 13.27 15.27 -6.14
C ASP A 76 13.71 14.34 -7.27
N GLY A 77 12.83 13.54 -7.83
CA GLY A 77 13.09 12.68 -8.97
C GLY A 77 13.48 13.48 -10.23
N PRO A 78 13.80 12.78 -11.32
CA PRO A 78 13.90 13.44 -12.60
C PRO A 78 12.51 13.98 -12.92
N VAL A 79 12.30 15.28 -12.71
CA VAL A 79 11.07 15.99 -13.07
C VAL A 79 10.71 15.51 -14.46
N SER A 80 9.58 14.81 -14.61
CA SER A 80 9.02 14.53 -15.93
C SER A 80 8.60 15.89 -16.44
N ASP A 81 9.57 16.60 -17.04
CA ASP A 81 9.58 18.02 -17.38
C ASP A 81 8.41 18.25 -18.36
N GLU A 82 7.22 18.42 -17.79
CA GLU A 82 5.93 18.23 -18.46
C GLU A 82 5.91 16.91 -19.25
N MET A 83 5.36 15.84 -18.66
CA MET A 83 4.68 14.81 -19.46
C MET A 83 3.69 15.57 -20.34
N ASP A 84 4.11 15.86 -21.58
CA ASP A 84 3.32 16.57 -22.55
C ASP A 84 2.19 15.60 -22.87
N THR A 85 1.07 15.73 -22.14
CA THR A 85 -0.19 14.98 -22.32
C THR A 85 -0.73 15.07 -23.76
N ASN A 86 -0.02 15.77 -24.65
CA ASN A 86 -0.32 16.01 -26.03
C ASN A 86 0.70 15.42 -27.02
N GLU A 87 1.81 14.80 -26.58
CA GLU A 87 2.66 14.02 -27.47
C GLU A 87 2.12 12.58 -27.60
N THR A 88 1.45 12.34 -28.72
CA THR A 88 1.08 11.00 -29.21
C THR A 88 2.31 10.21 -29.66
N ASP A 89 3.38 10.19 -28.88
CA ASP A 89 4.60 9.46 -29.21
C ASP A 89 4.35 7.96 -28.96
N THR A 90 3.65 7.34 -29.91
CA THR A 90 3.31 5.90 -29.97
C THR A 90 4.54 5.02 -30.17
N ASN A 91 5.70 5.42 -29.66
CA ASN A 91 6.96 4.70 -29.77
C ASN A 91 7.72 4.71 -28.43
N GLU A 92 6.98 4.78 -27.32
CA GLU A 92 7.41 4.20 -26.06
C GLU A 92 7.47 2.68 -26.25
N THR A 93 8.67 2.19 -26.48
CA THR A 93 8.94 0.76 -26.52
C THR A 93 8.76 0.20 -25.11
N ALA A 94 8.04 -0.91 -24.99
CA ALA A 94 7.62 -1.66 -23.77
C ALA A 94 8.70 -2.04 -22.72
N ASN A 95 9.83 -1.36 -22.67
CA ASN A 95 10.85 -1.47 -21.62
C ASN A 95 11.01 -0.12 -20.93
N GLU A 96 9.90 0.49 -20.50
CA GLU A 96 9.98 1.64 -19.60
C GLU A 96 10.76 1.24 -18.36
N SER A 97 11.79 2.04 -18.05
CA SER A 97 12.59 1.81 -16.87
C SER A 97 11.85 2.43 -15.70
N LEU A 98 11.50 1.63 -14.70
CA LEU A 98 10.94 2.15 -13.46
C LEU A 98 11.99 3.01 -12.77
N VAL A 99 11.65 4.24 -12.41
CA VAL A 99 12.51 5.16 -11.67
C VAL A 99 12.02 5.26 -10.23
N THR A 100 12.86 4.81 -9.30
CA THR A 100 12.55 4.76 -7.87
C THR A 100 13.37 5.78 -7.07
N GLY A 101 12.78 6.37 -6.03
CA GLY A 101 13.53 7.18 -5.07
C GLY A 101 14.57 6.33 -4.34
N ILE A 102 14.09 5.34 -3.59
CA ILE A 102 14.92 4.42 -2.80
C ILE A 102 14.55 2.98 -3.14
N ALA A 103 15.52 2.17 -3.56
CA ALA A 103 15.36 0.73 -3.69
C ALA A 103 16.11 0.02 -2.56
N VAL A 104 15.41 -0.82 -1.81
CA VAL A 104 15.94 -1.64 -0.71
C VAL A 104 15.98 -3.09 -1.16
N THR A 105 17.18 -3.67 -1.26
CA THR A 105 17.36 -5.08 -1.61
C THR A 105 18.09 -5.89 -0.54
N GLY A 106 18.68 -5.22 0.45
CA GLY A 106 19.26 -5.85 1.65
C GLY A 106 18.21 -6.14 2.73
N ASP A 107 18.56 -7.01 3.67
CA ASP A 107 17.72 -7.36 4.82
C ASP A 107 17.99 -6.45 6.04
N ASN A 108 17.02 -6.33 6.95
CA ASN A 108 17.13 -5.52 8.17
C ASN A 108 17.49 -4.05 7.89
N VAL A 109 16.92 -3.47 6.83
CA VAL A 109 17.15 -2.06 6.50
C VAL A 109 16.08 -1.20 7.18
N SER A 110 16.48 -0.14 7.88
CA SER A 110 15.55 0.89 8.36
C SER A 110 15.70 2.14 7.52
N VAL A 111 14.61 2.65 6.95
CA VAL A 111 14.52 3.93 6.26
C VAL A 111 13.61 4.84 7.07
N GLU A 112 14.08 6.01 7.47
CA GLU A 112 13.35 6.88 8.40
C GLU A 112 13.31 8.33 7.90
N SER A 113 12.23 9.06 8.19
CA SER A 113 12.11 10.52 8.04
C SER A 113 12.51 11.05 6.66
N THR A 114 12.11 10.37 5.58
CA THR A 114 12.52 10.69 4.21
C THR A 114 11.35 11.21 3.38
N HIS A 115 11.59 12.22 2.55
CA HIS A 115 10.62 12.79 1.62
C HIS A 115 11.07 12.57 0.17
N VAL A 116 10.25 11.93 -0.65
CA VAL A 116 10.50 11.74 -2.08
C VAL A 116 9.41 12.38 -2.92
N ARG A 117 9.77 12.88 -4.09
CA ARG A 117 8.84 13.55 -5.00
C ARG A 117 9.18 13.25 -6.46
N ASP A 118 8.21 13.22 -7.36
CA ASP A 118 8.42 13.13 -8.82
C ASP A 118 9.17 11.83 -9.25
N PHE A 119 8.84 10.70 -8.63
CA PHE A 119 9.36 9.35 -8.99
C PHE A 119 8.22 8.43 -9.42
N ASP A 120 8.49 7.39 -10.22
CA ASP A 120 7.47 6.36 -10.48
C ASP A 120 7.09 5.66 -9.18
N VAL A 121 8.11 5.29 -8.40
CA VAL A 121 7.94 4.67 -7.08
C VAL A 121 8.76 5.40 -6.04
N GLY A 122 8.15 5.77 -4.92
CA GLY A 122 8.89 6.43 -3.83
C GLY A 122 9.93 5.49 -3.20
N VAL A 123 9.49 4.41 -2.57
CA VAL A 123 10.33 3.37 -1.97
C VAL A 123 9.97 1.99 -2.54
N LEU A 124 10.94 1.22 -3.01
CA LEU A 124 10.78 -0.15 -3.47
C LEU A 124 11.56 -1.12 -2.57
N PHE A 125 10.87 -2.01 -1.87
CA PHE A 125 11.46 -3.18 -1.24
C PHE A 125 11.51 -4.34 -2.25
N ALA A 126 12.67 -4.65 -2.82
CA ALA A 126 12.84 -5.71 -3.81
C ALA A 126 13.65 -6.87 -3.25
N GLY A 127 12.99 -7.97 -2.90
CA GLY A 127 13.62 -9.13 -2.24
C GLY A 127 13.99 -8.91 -0.77
N ALA A 128 13.82 -7.69 -0.25
CA ALA A 128 14.21 -7.32 1.11
C ALA A 128 13.30 -7.93 2.17
N SER A 129 13.89 -8.27 3.32
CA SER A 129 13.13 -8.79 4.46
C SER A 129 13.49 -8.14 5.78
N ASN A 130 12.54 -8.17 6.73
CA ASN A 130 12.71 -7.61 8.08
C ASN A 130 13.11 -6.13 8.10
N SER A 131 12.73 -5.39 7.06
CA SER A 131 13.07 -3.98 6.90
C SER A 131 11.92 -3.08 7.37
N SER A 132 12.22 -1.83 7.70
CA SER A 132 11.26 -0.86 8.16
C SER A 132 11.31 0.45 7.37
N LEU A 133 10.15 1.07 7.17
CA LEU A 133 10.01 2.44 6.68
C LEU A 133 9.16 3.23 7.69
N THR A 134 9.66 4.34 8.22
CA THR A 134 8.91 5.15 9.18
C THR A 134 8.98 6.64 8.85
N GLU A 135 7.91 7.39 9.14
CA GLU A 135 7.84 8.85 8.93
C GLU A 135 8.20 9.24 7.48
N PHE A 136 7.58 8.59 6.50
CA PHE A 136 7.92 8.75 5.09
C PHE A 136 6.85 9.54 4.34
N GLU A 137 7.29 10.47 3.49
CA GLU A 137 6.43 11.30 2.65
C GLU A 137 6.76 11.04 1.18
N ALA A 138 5.73 10.73 0.38
CA ALA A 138 5.83 10.58 -1.06
C ALA A 138 4.82 11.51 -1.74
N ASP A 139 5.31 12.45 -2.53
CA ASP A 139 4.48 13.40 -3.27
C ASP A 139 4.63 13.16 -4.78
N ASP A 140 3.57 13.38 -5.56
CA ASP A 140 3.65 13.40 -7.03
C ASP A 140 4.36 12.14 -7.60
N THR A 141 4.04 10.95 -7.05
CA THR A 141 4.60 9.69 -7.58
C THR A 141 3.72 9.11 -8.67
N GLU A 142 4.29 8.57 -9.74
CA GLU A 142 3.49 8.17 -10.92
C GLU A 142 2.80 6.81 -10.76
N ARG A 143 3.32 5.92 -9.91
CA ARG A 143 2.82 4.55 -9.74
C ARG A 143 2.57 4.20 -8.27
N ALA A 144 3.55 4.42 -7.40
CA ALA A 144 3.37 4.10 -5.99
C ALA A 144 4.19 4.95 -5.03
N GLY A 145 3.64 5.20 -3.84
CA GLY A 145 4.43 5.72 -2.72
C GLY A 145 5.44 4.67 -2.24
N VAL A 146 4.95 3.46 -1.95
CA VAL A 146 5.76 2.32 -1.49
C VAL A 146 5.39 1.06 -2.25
N ALA A 147 6.37 0.27 -2.68
CA ALA A 147 6.17 -1.01 -3.33
C ALA A 147 6.99 -2.11 -2.65
N PHE A 148 6.43 -3.32 -2.58
CA PHE A 148 7.05 -4.54 -2.09
C PHE A 148 7.04 -5.55 -3.22
N VAL A 149 8.20 -6.01 -3.65
CA VAL A 149 8.34 -7.01 -4.69
C VAL A 149 9.20 -8.16 -4.15
N ASN A 150 8.65 -9.38 -4.11
CA ASN A 150 9.33 -10.54 -3.52
C ASN A 150 9.85 -10.28 -2.08
N ALA A 151 9.22 -9.38 -1.35
CA ALA A 151 9.69 -8.87 -0.07
C ALA A 151 8.87 -9.45 1.08
N SER A 152 9.50 -9.63 2.25
CA SER A 152 8.80 -10.28 3.37
C SER A 152 9.09 -9.72 4.76
N ASN A 153 8.12 -9.77 5.66
CA ASN A 153 8.31 -9.36 7.06
C ASN A 153 8.73 -7.88 7.20
N ASN A 154 8.33 -7.01 6.27
CA ASN A 154 8.65 -5.58 6.35
C ASN A 154 7.53 -4.81 7.05
N SER A 155 7.89 -3.73 7.73
CA SER A 155 6.94 -2.85 8.44
C SER A 155 7.00 -1.43 7.90
N VAL A 156 5.86 -0.83 7.61
CA VAL A 156 5.77 0.56 7.17
C VAL A 156 4.83 1.30 8.10
N GLU A 157 5.28 2.42 8.67
CA GLU A 157 4.57 3.18 9.69
C GLU A 157 4.63 4.68 9.39
N ASP A 158 3.55 5.41 9.67
CA ASP A 158 3.48 6.87 9.55
C ASP A 158 3.89 7.36 8.15
N VAL A 159 3.23 6.82 7.13
CA VAL A 159 3.45 7.20 5.73
C VAL A 159 2.39 8.16 5.23
N ASN A 160 2.81 9.24 4.59
CA ASN A 160 1.96 10.14 3.84
C ASN A 160 2.26 9.98 2.34
N ALA A 161 1.29 9.53 1.56
CA ALA A 161 1.41 9.46 0.10
C ALA A 161 0.35 10.37 -0.53
N ASP A 162 0.80 11.48 -1.13
CA ASP A 162 -0.04 12.51 -1.75
C ASP A 162 0.18 12.55 -3.27
N ASP A 163 -0.89 12.82 -4.02
CA ASP A 163 -0.89 12.96 -5.47
C ASP A 163 -0.17 11.80 -6.22
N VAL A 164 -0.40 10.55 -5.77
CA VAL A 164 0.00 9.37 -6.56
C VAL A 164 -0.87 9.33 -7.82
N THR A 165 -0.34 9.85 -8.91
CA THR A 165 -1.12 10.16 -10.10
C THR A 165 -1.46 8.87 -10.83
N GLU A 166 -2.75 8.57 -10.96
CA GLU A 166 -3.25 7.48 -11.80
C GLU A 166 -3.06 7.87 -13.28
N GLY A 167 -1.86 7.65 -13.77
CA GLY A 167 -1.34 8.35 -14.94
C GLY A 167 -0.68 7.45 -15.97
N VAL A 168 -0.87 6.14 -15.93
CA VAL A 168 -0.46 5.30 -17.06
C VAL A 168 -1.70 4.59 -17.58
N SER A 169 -2.21 5.08 -18.71
CA SER A 169 -3.23 4.44 -19.54
C SER A 169 -2.56 4.25 -20.90
N GLY A 170 -1.84 3.14 -21.09
CA GLY A 170 -1.19 2.92 -22.38
C GLY A 170 -0.02 1.95 -22.51
N ILE A 171 0.32 1.12 -21.51
CA ILE A 171 1.24 0.00 -21.77
C ILE A 171 0.45 -1.13 -22.43
N ASP A 172 0.14 -0.92 -23.70
CA ASP A 172 -0.49 -1.87 -24.61
C ASP A 172 0.52 -2.97 -24.96
N ASP A 173 0.30 -4.20 -24.48
CA ASP A 173 1.13 -5.37 -24.77
C ASP A 173 0.88 -5.94 -26.20
N THR A 174 0.28 -5.15 -27.11
CA THR A 174 0.03 -5.58 -28.50
C THR A 174 1.19 -5.34 -29.46
N GLU A 175 2.31 -6.05 -29.28
CA GLU A 175 3.08 -6.56 -30.43
C GLU A 175 3.69 -7.95 -30.16
N SER A 176 2.84 -8.94 -29.85
CA SER A 176 3.11 -10.33 -30.23
C SER A 176 2.46 -10.63 -31.59
N ASP A 177 3.20 -10.36 -32.67
CA ASP A 177 2.88 -10.85 -34.03
C ASP A 177 3.21 -12.36 -34.11
N SER A 178 2.47 -13.15 -33.32
CA SER A 178 2.52 -14.61 -33.27
C SER A 178 1.19 -15.14 -33.80
N THR A 179 1.15 -15.44 -35.11
CA THR A 179 0.00 -16.13 -35.68
C THR A 179 -0.09 -17.54 -35.08
N ASN A 180 -1.11 -17.76 -34.24
CA ASN A 180 -1.61 -19.06 -33.75
C ASN A 180 -1.13 -19.52 -32.36
N ASP A 181 -1.24 -18.66 -31.35
CA ASP A 181 -1.40 -19.09 -29.95
C ASP A 181 -2.62 -18.40 -29.33
N THR A 182 -3.47 -19.19 -28.67
CA THR A 182 -4.50 -18.71 -27.75
C THR A 182 -3.83 -18.44 -26.41
N ALA A 183 -3.26 -17.25 -26.24
CA ALA A 183 -2.93 -16.68 -24.95
C ALA A 183 -4.03 -15.67 -24.61
N GLU A 184 -4.97 -16.06 -23.75
CA GLU A 184 -5.84 -15.13 -23.04
C GLU A 184 -5.07 -14.69 -21.79
N ASN A 185 -4.16 -13.74 -21.97
CA ASN A 185 -3.73 -12.83 -20.91
C ASN A 185 -3.99 -11.43 -21.48
N GLU A 186 -5.23 -10.97 -21.36
CA GLU A 186 -5.58 -9.60 -21.71
C GLU A 186 -5.12 -8.71 -20.55
N SER A 187 -3.88 -8.26 -20.70
CA SER A 187 -3.21 -7.24 -19.92
C SER A 187 -3.86 -5.87 -20.14
N GLU A 188 -4.63 -5.39 -19.18
CA GLU A 188 -4.79 -3.97 -18.88
C GLU A 188 -5.03 -3.94 -17.38
N GLU A 189 -4.13 -3.31 -16.58
CA GLU A 189 -4.40 -2.48 -15.39
C GLU A 189 -3.03 -2.27 -14.67
N MET A 190 -2.54 -1.03 -14.73
CA MET A 190 -1.23 -0.63 -14.23
C MET A 190 -1.21 -0.48 -12.71
N PHE A 191 -0.03 -0.70 -12.11
CA PHE A 191 0.24 -0.53 -10.69
C PHE A 191 0.08 0.95 -10.30
N ALA A 192 -1.11 1.36 -9.87
CA ALA A 192 -1.32 2.65 -9.25
C ALA A 192 -1.87 2.44 -7.84
N GLY A 193 -1.23 3.06 -6.85
CA GLY A 193 -1.71 3.08 -5.48
C GLY A 193 -0.62 3.45 -4.49
N ALA A 194 -1.01 3.92 -3.31
CA ALA A 194 -0.02 4.31 -2.31
C ALA A 194 0.90 3.15 -1.90
N PHE A 195 0.38 1.93 -1.91
CA PHE A 195 1.11 0.72 -1.59
C PHE A 195 0.86 -0.36 -2.63
N VAL A 196 1.95 -0.96 -3.11
CA VAL A 196 1.92 -2.07 -4.06
C VAL A 196 2.62 -3.28 -3.46
N PHE A 197 1.98 -4.44 -3.47
CA PHE A 197 2.60 -5.71 -3.08
C PHE A 197 2.67 -6.57 -4.34
N VAL A 198 3.80 -7.25 -4.59
CA VAL A 198 4.04 -8.19 -5.70
C VAL A 198 4.79 -9.36 -5.10
N ASP A 199 4.17 -10.54 -5.02
CA ASP A 199 4.78 -11.74 -4.42
C ASP A 199 5.37 -11.51 -3.01
N ALA A 200 4.71 -10.63 -2.26
CA ALA A 200 5.16 -10.17 -0.95
C ALA A 200 4.32 -10.81 0.17
N SER A 201 4.96 -11.13 1.30
CA SER A 201 4.30 -11.83 2.42
C SER A 201 4.67 -11.27 3.79
N ASN A 202 3.73 -11.31 4.74
CA ASN A 202 3.95 -10.89 6.13
C ASN A 202 4.39 -9.43 6.25
N ASN A 203 3.96 -8.57 5.32
CA ASN A 203 4.23 -7.14 5.42
C ASN A 203 3.07 -6.45 6.14
N THR A 204 3.40 -5.42 6.90
CA THR A 204 2.44 -4.66 7.70
C THR A 204 2.59 -3.18 7.39
N VAL A 205 1.48 -2.50 7.08
CA VAL A 205 1.43 -1.05 6.93
C VAL A 205 0.53 -0.46 8.02
N GLN A 206 0.98 0.57 8.73
CA GLN A 206 0.24 1.17 9.84
C GLN A 206 0.25 2.69 9.73
N ASN A 207 -0.85 3.32 10.18
CA ASN A 207 -0.95 4.78 10.32
C ASN A 207 -0.63 5.54 9.01
N ALA A 208 -0.98 4.98 7.85
CA ALA A 208 -0.72 5.65 6.59
C ALA A 208 -1.91 6.53 6.17
N THR A 209 -1.61 7.71 5.63
CA THR A 209 -2.58 8.60 4.99
C THR A 209 -2.29 8.64 3.50
N VAL A 210 -3.35 8.52 2.72
CA VAL A 210 -3.30 8.47 1.27
C VAL A 210 -4.34 9.43 0.72
N ASP A 211 -3.91 10.51 0.09
CA ASP A 211 -4.78 11.55 -0.47
C ASP A 211 -4.55 11.70 -1.97
N GLY A 212 -5.61 11.97 -2.73
CA GLY A 212 -5.53 12.25 -4.17
C GLY A 212 -5.31 11.03 -5.07
N THR A 213 -5.23 9.82 -4.50
CA THR A 213 -4.93 8.58 -5.24
C THR A 213 -6.18 7.73 -5.48
N THR A 214 -6.04 6.72 -6.34
CA THR A 214 -7.12 5.75 -6.64
C THR A 214 -7.19 4.54 -5.72
N GLY A 215 -6.34 4.47 -4.69
CA GLY A 215 -6.45 3.49 -3.62
C GLY A 215 -5.17 2.70 -3.39
N TRP A 216 -5.34 1.43 -3.02
CA TRP A 216 -4.26 0.48 -2.73
C TRP A 216 -4.36 -0.65 -3.74
N THR A 217 -3.23 -1.18 -4.19
CA THR A 217 -3.22 -2.34 -5.10
C THR A 217 -2.30 -3.41 -4.56
N VAL A 218 -2.86 -4.52 -4.07
CA VAL A 218 -2.07 -5.68 -3.66
C VAL A 218 -2.13 -6.70 -4.78
N TYR A 219 -0.99 -7.00 -5.39
CA TYR A 219 -0.84 -8.05 -6.37
C TYR A 219 -0.09 -9.22 -5.72
N SER A 220 -0.76 -10.35 -5.53
CA SER A 220 -0.03 -11.61 -5.46
C SER A 220 0.05 -12.10 -6.89
N GLU A 221 1.23 -12.14 -7.49
CA GLU A 221 1.31 -12.78 -8.79
C GLU A 221 0.97 -14.24 -8.52
N LYS A 222 -0.13 -14.70 -9.13
CA LYS A 222 -0.46 -16.11 -9.14
C LYS A 222 0.71 -16.75 -9.87
N THR A 223 1.69 -17.28 -9.11
CA THR A 223 2.92 -17.86 -9.63
C THR A 223 2.52 -18.66 -10.85
N ALA A 224 2.90 -18.19 -12.05
CA ALA A 224 2.35 -18.67 -13.29
C ALA A 224 2.31 -20.19 -13.20
N GLU A 225 1.10 -20.77 -13.13
CA GLU A 225 0.94 -22.22 -13.11
C GLU A 225 1.78 -22.67 -14.28
N ASN A 226 2.89 -23.37 -14.01
CA ASN A 226 3.83 -23.77 -15.04
C ASN A 226 3.01 -24.56 -16.03
N GLU A 227 2.57 -23.90 -17.12
CA GLU A 227 1.76 -24.53 -18.14
C GLU A 227 2.64 -25.68 -18.58
N THR A 228 2.30 -26.88 -18.14
CA THR A 228 2.94 -28.07 -18.64
C THR A 228 2.62 -28.04 -20.11
N THR A 229 3.54 -27.51 -20.92
CA THR A 229 3.45 -27.56 -22.36
C THR A 229 3.29 -29.04 -22.63
N GLU A 230 2.08 -29.47 -23.01
CA GLU A 230 1.85 -30.84 -23.42
C GLU A 230 2.88 -31.08 -24.50
N ASN A 231 3.88 -31.90 -24.17
CA ASN A 231 4.97 -32.18 -25.09
C ASN A 231 4.30 -32.93 -26.24
N GLU A 232 4.00 -32.23 -27.34
CA GLU A 232 3.48 -32.84 -28.55
C GLU A 232 4.38 -34.03 -28.83
N THR A 233 3.81 -35.23 -28.82
CA THR A 233 4.56 -36.45 -29.07
C THR A 233 5.00 -36.38 -30.52
N VAL A 234 6.20 -35.86 -30.77
CA VAL A 234 6.82 -35.93 -32.08
C VAL A 234 7.06 -37.41 -32.34
N GLU A 235 6.20 -38.02 -33.16
CA GLU A 235 6.39 -39.37 -33.68
C GLU A 235 7.69 -39.40 -34.50
N ASN A 236 8.82 -39.59 -33.83
CA ASN A 236 10.08 -39.87 -34.50
C ASN A 236 10.24 -41.38 -34.57
N GLU A 237 9.93 -41.94 -35.75
CA GLU A 237 10.16 -43.34 -36.04
C GLU A 237 11.65 -43.70 -35.81
N THR A 238 11.88 -44.74 -34.99
CA THR A 238 13.14 -45.49 -34.83
C THR A 238 14.29 -44.84 -34.03
N ALA A 239 14.14 -44.73 -32.71
CA ALA A 239 15.23 -44.95 -31.74
C ALA A 239 14.64 -45.35 -30.38
N GLU A 240 15.36 -46.15 -29.60
CA GLU A 240 14.88 -46.73 -28.34
C GLU A 240 14.43 -45.64 -27.35
N ASN A 241 13.17 -45.74 -26.92
CA ASN A 241 12.46 -44.77 -26.12
C ASN A 241 12.83 -44.97 -24.64
N GLU A 242 13.72 -44.14 -24.09
CA GLU A 242 13.79 -43.95 -22.64
C GLU A 242 12.60 -43.06 -22.25
N THR A 243 11.68 -43.62 -21.48
CA THR A 243 10.60 -42.85 -20.84
C THR A 243 11.24 -41.86 -19.87
N VAL A 244 11.32 -40.60 -20.27
CA VAL A 244 11.58 -39.50 -19.33
C VAL A 244 10.34 -39.37 -18.48
N GLU A 245 10.42 -39.76 -17.21
CA GLU A 245 9.39 -39.41 -16.23
C GLU A 245 9.45 -37.90 -16.06
N ASN A 246 8.42 -37.20 -16.54
CA ASN A 246 8.17 -35.83 -16.14
C ASN A 246 7.79 -35.88 -14.65
N GLU A 247 8.70 -35.47 -13.79
CA GLU A 247 8.33 -35.04 -12.44
C GLU A 247 7.52 -33.75 -12.62
N THR A 248 6.21 -33.84 -12.42
CA THR A 248 5.37 -32.66 -12.21
C THR A 248 5.87 -32.00 -10.93
N VAL A 249 6.62 -30.91 -11.06
CA VAL A 249 6.88 -30.04 -9.93
C VAL A 249 5.57 -29.32 -9.67
N GLU A 250 4.80 -29.80 -8.70
CA GLU A 250 3.73 -28.99 -8.11
C GLU A 250 4.42 -27.79 -7.47
N ASN A 251 4.32 -26.62 -8.13
CA ASN A 251 4.57 -25.36 -7.44
C ASN A 251 3.43 -25.23 -6.43
N GLU A 252 3.68 -25.65 -5.19
CA GLU A 252 2.89 -25.17 -4.07
C GLU A 252 3.09 -23.65 -4.06
N ALA A 253 2.07 -22.91 -4.49
CA ALA A 253 1.95 -21.51 -4.12
C ALA A 253 2.10 -21.47 -2.60
N THR A 254 3.15 -20.82 -2.11
CA THR A 254 3.46 -20.79 -0.68
C THR A 254 2.35 -19.99 0.00
N ALA A 255 1.39 -20.71 0.56
CA ALA A 255 0.07 -20.28 1.00
C ALA A 255 0.05 -19.44 2.29
N ASP A 256 1.04 -18.58 2.52
CA ASP A 256 1.15 -17.78 3.75
C ASP A 256 1.48 -16.29 3.49
N ALA A 257 1.00 -15.73 2.37
CA ALA A 257 1.09 -14.29 2.09
C ALA A 257 0.04 -13.50 2.89
N ASN A 258 0.15 -13.52 4.23
CA ASN A 258 -0.66 -12.67 5.09
C ASN A 258 -0.08 -11.26 5.07
N ASN A 259 -0.75 -10.31 4.45
CA ASN A 259 -0.39 -8.90 4.58
C ASN A 259 -1.47 -8.19 5.41
N SER A 260 -1.09 -7.16 6.14
CA SER A 260 -2.02 -6.39 6.96
C SER A 260 -1.84 -4.90 6.78
N VAL A 261 -2.95 -4.19 6.84
CA VAL A 261 -3.00 -2.73 6.87
C VAL A 261 -3.83 -2.30 8.07
N GLU A 262 -3.30 -1.39 8.89
CA GLU A 262 -3.93 -0.96 10.14
C GLU A 262 -4.00 0.55 10.21
N ASN A 263 -5.18 1.08 10.55
CA ASN A 263 -5.40 2.52 10.74
C ASN A 263 -4.96 3.34 9.51
N ILE A 264 -5.45 2.93 8.35
CA ILE A 264 -5.19 3.57 7.08
C ILE A 264 -6.30 4.57 6.79
N SER A 265 -5.96 5.76 6.31
CA SER A 265 -6.93 6.72 5.77
C SER A 265 -6.72 6.89 4.26
N VAL A 266 -7.77 6.65 3.46
CA VAL A 266 -7.75 6.92 2.01
C VAL A 266 -8.79 7.98 1.67
N ASN A 267 -8.34 9.13 1.17
CA ASN A 267 -9.19 10.30 0.91
C ASN A 267 -10.07 10.64 2.13
N GLY A 268 -9.46 10.57 3.33
CA GLY A 268 -10.14 10.80 4.61
C GLY A 268 -11.00 9.64 5.14
N MET A 269 -11.04 8.48 4.46
CA MET A 269 -11.81 7.31 4.90
C MET A 269 -10.93 6.34 5.68
N PRO A 270 -11.13 6.17 6.99
CA PRO A 270 -10.30 5.28 7.79
C PRO A 270 -10.77 3.81 7.71
N PHE A 271 -9.84 2.89 7.50
CA PHE A 271 -10.08 1.44 7.54
C PHE A 271 -8.82 0.65 7.96
N SER A 272 -9.03 -0.60 8.35
CA SER A 272 -7.99 -1.62 8.54
C SER A 272 -8.39 -2.89 7.78
N ALA A 273 -7.43 -3.69 7.34
CA ALA A 273 -7.69 -4.98 6.73
C ALA A 273 -6.56 -5.98 6.96
N GLU A 274 -6.93 -7.25 7.17
CA GLU A 274 -6.01 -8.38 7.04
C GLU A 274 -6.42 -9.17 5.80
N PHE A 275 -5.48 -9.45 4.89
CA PHE A 275 -5.80 -10.09 3.63
C PHE A 275 -4.70 -11.01 3.14
N GLN A 276 -5.12 -11.96 2.29
CA GLN A 276 -4.24 -12.79 1.49
C GLN A 276 -4.64 -12.56 0.04
N ASN A 277 -3.66 -12.24 -0.82
CA ASN A 277 -3.87 -12.20 -2.27
C ASN A 277 -5.09 -11.37 -2.71
N ALA A 278 -5.26 -10.16 -2.16
CA ALA A 278 -6.47 -9.38 -2.37
C ALA A 278 -6.22 -7.88 -2.55
N ASN A 279 -6.83 -7.31 -3.58
CA ASN A 279 -6.85 -5.88 -3.85
C ASN A 279 -7.95 -5.19 -3.03
N ILE A 280 -7.69 -3.97 -2.53
CA ILE A 280 -8.65 -3.13 -1.80
C ILE A 280 -8.50 -1.67 -2.28
N GLY A 281 -9.48 -1.18 -3.04
CA GLY A 281 -9.49 0.19 -3.56
C GLY A 281 -10.74 0.97 -3.17
N LEU A 282 -10.80 2.23 -3.55
CA LEU A 282 -12.06 2.99 -3.49
C LEU A 282 -12.97 2.56 -4.65
N ALA A 283 -14.26 2.35 -4.37
CA ALA A 283 -15.21 2.14 -5.45
C ALA A 283 -15.54 3.48 -6.14
N SER A 284 -15.31 3.55 -7.45
CA SER A 284 -15.52 4.77 -8.25
C SER A 284 -17.00 5.07 -8.53
N GLU A 285 -17.86 4.04 -8.56
CA GLU A 285 -19.29 4.18 -8.81
C GLU A 285 -20.09 3.22 -7.91
N TYR A 286 -21.17 3.72 -7.32
CA TYR A 286 -22.12 2.93 -6.54
C TYR A 286 -23.52 3.59 -6.58
N PRO A 287 -24.60 2.80 -6.47
CA PRO A 287 -25.97 3.33 -6.43
C PRO A 287 -26.21 4.12 -5.14
N ASP A 288 -27.28 4.93 -5.15
CA ASP A 288 -27.77 5.59 -3.92
C ASP A 288 -28.02 4.54 -2.82
N ALA A 289 -27.74 4.92 -1.57
CA ALA A 289 -28.00 4.10 -0.40
C ALA A 289 -29.50 3.79 -0.25
N PRO A 290 -29.87 2.68 0.43
CA PRO A 290 -31.28 2.39 0.74
C PRO A 290 -32.00 3.55 1.44
N ASP A 291 -33.33 3.63 1.25
CA ASP A 291 -34.16 4.60 1.97
C ASP A 291 -33.91 4.51 3.49
N ASP A 292 -33.92 5.66 4.16
CA ASP A 292 -33.72 5.80 5.61
C ASP A 292 -32.33 5.36 6.12
N THR A 293 -31.33 5.30 5.22
CA THR A 293 -29.94 5.00 5.57
C THR A 293 -28.95 6.06 5.07
N VAL A 294 -27.76 6.09 5.67
CA VAL A 294 -26.65 6.98 5.31
C VAL A 294 -25.37 6.17 5.21
N VAL A 295 -24.56 6.47 4.19
CA VAL A 295 -23.21 5.92 4.04
C VAL A 295 -22.29 6.69 4.99
N VAL A 296 -21.73 6.01 5.98
CA VAL A 296 -20.82 6.61 6.97
C VAL A 296 -19.42 6.72 6.39
N ASN A 297 -18.94 5.60 5.84
CA ASN A 297 -17.69 5.54 5.09
C ASN A 297 -18.00 5.14 3.65
N GLY A 298 -17.35 5.81 2.70
CA GLY A 298 -17.49 5.48 1.29
C GLY A 298 -17.18 4.00 1.01
N PRO A 299 -17.67 3.48 -0.12
CA PRO A 299 -17.48 2.07 -0.42
C PRO A 299 -16.05 1.74 -0.84
N LEU A 300 -15.56 0.62 -0.33
CA LEU A 300 -14.31 -0.02 -0.73
C LEU A 300 -14.62 -1.15 -1.71
N GLN A 301 -13.89 -1.20 -2.82
CA GLN A 301 -13.89 -2.35 -3.74
C GLN A 301 -12.82 -3.34 -3.29
N THR A 302 -13.17 -4.62 -3.25
CA THR A 302 -12.28 -5.71 -2.90
C THR A 302 -12.24 -6.76 -4.00
N GLU A 303 -11.05 -7.27 -4.27
CA GLU A 303 -10.83 -8.33 -5.27
C GLU A 303 -9.79 -9.34 -4.77
N VAL A 304 -10.22 -10.51 -4.32
CA VAL A 304 -9.39 -11.68 -4.02
C VAL A 304 -9.02 -12.47 -5.28
N ALA A 305 -7.82 -13.03 -5.28
CA ALA A 305 -7.28 -13.82 -6.39
C ALA A 305 -7.92 -15.21 -6.52
N SER A 306 -8.38 -15.81 -5.42
CA SER A 306 -9.02 -17.14 -5.42
C SER A 306 -10.13 -17.28 -4.40
N ASP A 307 -11.08 -18.20 -4.65
CA ASP A 307 -12.20 -18.51 -3.74
C ASP A 307 -11.79 -19.01 -2.34
N ASN A 308 -10.51 -19.33 -2.11
CA ASN A 308 -10.00 -19.75 -0.80
C ASN A 308 -9.31 -18.63 -0.03
N ASP A 309 -9.04 -17.50 -0.70
CA ASP A 309 -8.51 -16.32 -0.06
C ASP A 309 -9.63 -15.60 0.70
N SER A 310 -9.29 -14.94 1.80
CA SER A 310 -10.25 -14.22 2.62
C SER A 310 -9.72 -12.84 2.98
N ILE A 311 -10.61 -11.86 3.02
CA ILE A 311 -10.32 -10.52 3.51
C ILE A 311 -11.09 -10.34 4.82
N GLN A 312 -10.38 -10.05 5.90
CA GLN A 312 -10.99 -9.49 7.09
C GLN A 312 -10.94 -7.97 6.97
N LEU A 313 -12.08 -7.35 6.66
CA LEU A 313 -12.21 -5.91 6.49
C LEU A 313 -12.75 -5.27 7.77
N SER A 314 -12.14 -4.16 8.17
CA SER A 314 -12.54 -3.36 9.33
C SER A 314 -12.74 -1.90 8.90
N PHE A 315 -13.97 -1.43 8.90
CA PHE A 315 -14.25 0.00 8.73
C PHE A 315 -14.09 0.69 10.08
N LEU A 316 -13.23 1.70 10.14
CA LEU A 316 -13.06 2.53 11.33
C LEU A 316 -14.04 3.70 11.25
N TYR A 317 -14.58 4.14 12.37
CA TYR A 317 -15.47 5.30 12.40
C TYR A 317 -15.11 6.18 13.61
N ASP A 318 -15.64 7.40 13.63
CA ASP A 318 -15.53 8.28 14.79
C ASP A 318 -16.90 8.87 15.15
N ASP A 319 -17.08 9.20 16.43
CA ASP A 319 -18.34 9.72 16.97
C ASP A 319 -18.84 10.98 16.22
N ALA A 320 -17.92 11.84 15.76
CA ALA A 320 -18.30 13.06 15.07
C ALA A 320 -18.82 12.76 13.65
N GLY A 321 -18.19 11.82 12.94
CA GLY A 321 -18.68 11.33 11.64
C GLY A 321 -20.06 10.68 11.74
N LEU A 322 -20.33 9.94 12.82
CA LEU A 322 -21.65 9.35 13.06
C LEU A 322 -22.72 10.42 13.36
N GLU A 323 -22.39 11.41 14.20
CA GLU A 323 -23.27 12.54 14.53
C GLU A 323 -23.60 13.36 13.27
N ASP A 324 -22.59 13.69 12.46
CA ASP A 324 -22.76 14.42 11.21
C ASP A 324 -23.62 13.65 10.18
N ALA A 325 -23.52 12.31 10.19
CA ALA A 325 -24.35 11.44 9.37
C ALA A 325 -25.79 11.26 9.91
N GLY A 326 -26.08 11.67 11.15
CA GLY A 326 -27.38 11.48 11.79
C GLY A 326 -27.67 10.02 12.15
N THR A 327 -26.63 9.23 12.43
CA THR A 327 -26.72 7.82 12.79
C THR A 327 -26.03 7.52 14.13
N THR A 328 -26.05 6.27 14.57
CA THR A 328 -25.40 5.82 15.81
C THR A 328 -24.68 4.51 15.58
N GLU A 329 -23.74 4.17 16.45
CA GLU A 329 -23.03 2.88 16.41
C GLU A 329 -23.98 1.67 16.43
N LEU A 330 -25.14 1.80 17.09
CA LEU A 330 -26.12 0.73 17.25
C LEU A 330 -26.87 0.38 15.96
N THR A 331 -26.81 1.26 14.97
CA THR A 331 -27.48 1.12 13.68
C THR A 331 -26.52 0.83 12.54
N LEU A 332 -25.21 0.75 12.83
CA LEU A 332 -24.18 0.45 11.84
C LEU A 332 -24.25 -1.00 11.38
N ASN A 333 -24.15 -1.19 10.06
CA ASN A 333 -23.99 -2.48 9.42
C ASN A 333 -23.08 -2.34 8.19
N ILE A 334 -22.40 -3.42 7.82
CA ILE A 334 -21.64 -3.49 6.57
C ILE A 334 -22.57 -4.02 5.48
N TYR A 335 -22.58 -3.36 4.32
CA TYR A 335 -23.34 -3.79 3.16
C TYR A 335 -22.44 -4.09 1.98
N GLN A 336 -22.76 -5.15 1.25
CA GLN A 336 -22.23 -5.43 -0.08
C GLN A 336 -23.12 -4.76 -1.13
N VAL A 337 -22.49 -4.02 -2.04
CA VAL A 337 -23.09 -3.37 -3.20
C VAL A 337 -22.88 -4.26 -4.42
N SER A 338 -23.96 -4.62 -5.11
CA SER A 338 -23.92 -5.38 -6.37
C SER A 338 -24.92 -4.79 -7.37
N GLY A 339 -24.41 -4.09 -8.38
CA GLY A 339 -25.23 -3.30 -9.29
C GLY A 339 -26.04 -2.25 -8.53
N ASP A 340 -27.36 -2.26 -8.69
CA ASP A 340 -28.28 -1.33 -7.99
C ASP A 340 -28.77 -1.86 -6.63
N THR A 341 -28.14 -2.90 -6.08
CA THR A 341 -28.64 -3.57 -4.87
C THR A 341 -27.64 -3.53 -3.73
N TRP A 342 -28.16 -3.27 -2.53
CA TRP A 342 -27.44 -3.32 -1.27
C TRP A 342 -27.89 -4.57 -0.51
N THR A 343 -26.93 -5.38 -0.08
CA THR A 343 -27.17 -6.59 0.72
C THR A 343 -26.36 -6.51 2.00
N GLU A 344 -27.01 -6.57 3.15
CA GLU A 344 -26.34 -6.60 4.45
C GLU A 344 -25.40 -7.82 4.51
N VAL A 345 -24.16 -7.60 4.96
CA VAL A 345 -23.16 -8.66 5.10
C VAL A 345 -23.44 -9.45 6.38
N ASP A 346 -23.86 -10.70 6.20
CA ASP A 346 -24.11 -11.62 7.30
C ASP A 346 -22.83 -11.80 8.15
N GLY A 347 -22.94 -11.58 9.46
CA GLY A 347 -21.85 -11.82 10.40
C GLY A 347 -20.90 -10.64 10.61
N ALA A 348 -21.24 -9.46 10.11
CA ALA A 348 -20.59 -8.22 10.53
C ALA A 348 -20.66 -8.05 12.06
N VAL A 349 -19.56 -7.60 12.67
CA VAL A 349 -19.43 -7.36 14.11
C VAL A 349 -19.01 -5.92 14.34
N ILE A 350 -19.88 -5.15 15.01
CA ILE A 350 -19.57 -3.80 15.47
C ILE A 350 -18.86 -3.90 16.82
N ASP A 351 -17.62 -3.41 16.88
CA ASP A 351 -16.82 -3.28 18.10
C ASP A 351 -16.76 -1.82 18.53
N VAL A 352 -17.70 -1.46 19.41
CA VAL A 352 -17.84 -0.13 20.03
C VAL A 352 -16.65 0.22 20.94
N SER A 353 -15.80 -0.74 21.32
CA SER A 353 -14.60 -0.42 22.11
C SER A 353 -13.50 0.22 21.27
N ASP A 354 -13.45 -0.21 20.02
CA ASP A 354 -12.36 0.05 19.07
C ASP A 354 -12.87 0.87 17.88
N ASP A 355 -14.06 1.46 18.00
CA ASP A 355 -14.75 2.27 16.99
C ASP A 355 -14.69 1.65 15.58
N SER A 356 -15.00 0.34 15.49
CA SER A 356 -14.83 -0.42 14.26
C SER A 356 -15.99 -1.34 13.91
N ALA A 357 -16.18 -1.58 12.61
CA ALA A 357 -17.11 -2.55 12.07
C ALA A 357 -16.35 -3.58 11.23
N ASN A 358 -16.42 -4.85 11.62
CA ASN A 358 -15.57 -5.92 11.10
C ASN A 358 -16.40 -6.96 10.34
N ALA A 359 -15.96 -7.41 9.17
CA ALA A 359 -16.55 -8.55 8.46
C ALA A 359 -15.50 -9.33 7.66
N MET A 360 -15.78 -10.62 7.47
CA MET A 360 -15.11 -11.41 6.43
C MET A 360 -15.81 -11.14 5.11
N VAL A 361 -15.07 -10.72 4.09
CA VAL A 361 -15.61 -10.32 2.79
C VAL A 361 -14.89 -11.05 1.64
N ASP A 362 -15.61 -11.18 0.52
CA ASP A 362 -15.13 -11.78 -0.73
C ASP A 362 -14.92 -10.66 -1.78
N ASN A 363 -14.95 -10.99 -3.07
CA ASN A 363 -14.94 -9.98 -4.14
C ASN A 363 -16.25 -9.19 -4.14
N GLY A 364 -16.13 -7.87 -4.14
CA GLY A 364 -17.29 -6.99 -4.25
C GLY A 364 -17.00 -5.57 -3.82
N THR A 365 -18.06 -4.79 -3.68
CA THR A 365 -17.98 -3.43 -3.16
C THR A 365 -18.67 -3.40 -1.81
N TYR A 366 -18.02 -2.85 -0.78
CA TYR A 366 -18.49 -2.90 0.60
C TYR A 366 -18.49 -1.50 1.21
N ALA A 367 -19.55 -1.15 1.94
CA ALA A 367 -19.66 0.14 2.62
C ALA A 367 -20.19 -0.02 4.04
N LEU A 368 -19.78 0.89 4.93
CA LEU A 368 -20.35 1.05 6.26
C LEU A 368 -21.58 1.96 6.19
N VAL A 369 -22.74 1.44 6.57
CA VAL A 369 -24.03 2.13 6.46
C VAL A 369 -24.71 2.17 7.82
N GLY A 370 -25.25 3.33 8.17
CA GLY A 370 -26.07 3.53 9.37
C GLY A 370 -27.52 3.83 9.03
N GLU A 371 -28.47 3.38 9.86
CA GLU A 371 -29.86 3.86 9.77
C GLU A 371 -29.96 5.31 10.30
N VAL A 372 -30.70 6.17 9.60
CA VAL A 372 -30.93 7.55 10.03
C VAL A 372 -31.97 7.54 11.16
N THR A 373 -31.64 8.15 12.30
CA THR A 373 -32.59 8.22 13.40
C THR A 373 -33.60 9.35 13.15
N GLU A 374 -34.87 9.00 12.94
CA GLU A 374 -35.96 9.98 12.64
C GLU A 374 -36.09 11.09 13.69
N ASP A 375 -35.63 10.85 14.93
CA ASP A 375 -35.73 11.81 16.04
C ASP A 375 -34.73 12.99 15.92
N GLU A 376 -33.70 12.90 15.06
CA GLU A 376 -32.66 13.92 14.91
C GLU A 376 -32.55 14.54 13.53
N MET A 377 -33.45 14.21 12.59
CA MET A 377 -33.55 15.05 11.39
C MET A 377 -33.78 16.48 11.88
N PRO A 378 -32.89 17.44 11.57
CA PRO A 378 -33.08 18.82 11.98
C PRO A 378 -34.47 19.17 11.49
N GLU A 379 -35.40 19.46 12.42
CA GLU A 379 -36.77 19.82 12.04
C GLU A 379 -36.58 20.86 10.97
N ASP A 380 -36.90 20.50 9.71
CA ASP A 380 -36.72 21.35 8.54
C ASP A 380 -37.24 22.69 9.00
N GLU A 381 -36.30 23.60 9.29
CA GLU A 381 -36.62 24.93 9.80
C GLU A 381 -37.18 25.57 8.56
N THR A 382 -38.44 25.21 8.29
CA THR A 382 -39.22 25.61 7.15
C THR A 382 -39.06 27.09 7.20
N GLU A 383 -38.18 27.59 6.33
CA GLU A 383 -37.86 28.99 6.29
C GLU A 383 -39.24 29.60 6.18
N THR A 384 -39.67 30.24 7.26
CA THR A 384 -40.95 30.88 7.28
C THR A 384 -40.69 32.06 6.39
N GLU A 385 -40.86 31.84 5.09
CA GLU A 385 -40.75 32.83 4.04
C GLU A 385 -41.66 33.95 4.50
N THR A 386 -41.02 34.94 5.11
CA THR A 386 -41.69 36.17 5.43
C THR A 386 -42.03 36.71 4.05
N PRO A 387 -43.31 36.82 3.67
CA PRO A 387 -43.67 37.17 2.31
C PRO A 387 -43.06 38.53 2.02
N VAL A 388 -41.99 38.56 1.23
CA VAL A 388 -41.47 39.80 0.68
C VAL A 388 -42.52 40.23 -0.33
N GLU A 389 -43.36 41.19 0.06
CA GLU A 389 -44.30 41.83 -0.84
C GLU A 389 -43.50 42.49 -1.97
N ASN A 390 -43.42 41.78 -3.09
CA ASN A 390 -42.82 42.26 -4.32
C ASN A 390 -43.80 43.28 -4.94
N GLU A 391 -43.60 44.56 -4.65
CA GLU A 391 -44.33 45.62 -5.32
C GLU A 391 -43.91 45.71 -6.80
N THR A 392 -44.87 45.36 -7.66
CA THR A 392 -45.19 46.06 -8.92
C THR A 392 -44.10 46.10 -10.01
N GLU A 393 -44.21 45.15 -10.95
CA GLU A 393 -43.65 45.30 -12.28
C GLU A 393 -44.26 46.49 -13.04
N THR A 394 -43.40 47.26 -13.71
CA THR A 394 -43.77 48.11 -14.84
C THR A 394 -43.25 47.45 -16.12
N PRO A 395 -44.05 47.29 -17.18
CA PRO A 395 -43.57 46.70 -18.42
C PRO A 395 -42.82 47.76 -19.22
N VAL A 396 -41.54 47.52 -19.50
CA VAL A 396 -40.82 48.21 -20.59
C VAL A 396 -40.68 47.23 -21.74
N ASP A 397 -41.56 47.44 -22.70
CA ASP A 397 -41.48 46.98 -24.08
C ASP A 397 -40.28 47.68 -24.74
N ASP A 398 -39.25 46.92 -25.11
CA ASP A 398 -38.35 47.33 -26.19
C ASP A 398 -37.91 46.11 -27.00
N THR A 399 -38.26 46.22 -28.27
CA THR A 399 -38.07 45.34 -29.41
C THR A 399 -36.63 45.40 -29.97
N VAL A 400 -36.28 44.40 -30.82
CA VAL A 400 -35.25 44.46 -31.90
C VAL A 400 -33.80 44.27 -31.41
N GLU A 401 -32.87 43.51 -31.99
CA GLU A 401 -32.73 42.83 -33.29
C GLU A 401 -31.85 41.58 -33.15
N ASN A 402 -32.09 40.63 -34.03
CA ASN A 402 -31.22 39.50 -34.34
C ASN A 402 -30.16 40.00 -35.34
N ASP A 403 -28.89 40.08 -34.94
CA ASP A 403 -27.78 40.15 -35.88
C ASP A 403 -26.62 39.23 -35.48
N THR A 404 -26.33 38.37 -36.45
CA THR A 404 -25.17 37.51 -36.60
C THR A 404 -23.98 38.38 -37.00
N GLU A 405 -22.92 38.44 -36.20
CA GLU A 405 -21.59 38.77 -36.73
C GLU A 405 -20.48 37.94 -36.08
N THR A 406 -19.82 37.18 -36.94
CA THR A 406 -18.47 36.66 -36.81
C THR A 406 -17.46 37.80 -36.97
N PRO A 407 -16.36 37.82 -36.20
CA PRO A 407 -15.08 38.31 -36.70
C PRO A 407 -14.06 37.15 -36.69
N ALA A 408 -13.45 36.77 -37.82
CA ALA A 408 -12.35 37.47 -38.48
C ALA A 408 -11.13 37.63 -37.55
N ASP A 409 -10.26 36.64 -37.64
CA ASP A 409 -8.80 36.76 -37.80
C ASP A 409 -8.27 38.21 -37.75
N ASP A 410 -7.50 38.54 -36.72
CA ASP A 410 -6.44 39.54 -36.83
C ASP A 410 -5.28 39.19 -35.90
N THR A 411 -4.13 39.11 -36.54
CA THR A 411 -2.79 38.87 -36.04
C THR A 411 -2.23 40.19 -35.51
N GLU A 412 -2.02 40.33 -34.21
CA GLU A 412 -1.26 41.46 -33.66
C GLU A 412 -0.31 40.95 -32.55
N THR A 413 0.98 41.16 -32.81
CA THR A 413 2.11 41.02 -31.89
C THR A 413 2.11 42.16 -30.86
N PRO A 414 2.32 41.92 -29.56
CA PRO A 414 2.84 42.95 -28.64
C PRO A 414 4.31 42.63 -28.33
N VAL A 415 5.28 43.41 -28.83
CA VAL A 415 5.85 44.61 -28.16
C VAL A 415 6.29 44.31 -26.73
N ASP A 416 7.60 44.06 -26.63
CA ASP A 416 8.43 44.01 -25.44
C ASP A 416 8.32 45.34 -24.65
N VAL A 417 7.74 45.26 -23.44
CA VAL A 417 7.70 46.37 -22.48
C VAL A 417 8.49 45.94 -21.25
N THR A 418 9.76 46.35 -21.21
CA THR A 418 10.57 46.36 -19.99
C THR A 418 10.01 47.39 -19.01
N VAL A 419 9.40 46.93 -17.91
CA VAL A 419 9.10 47.76 -16.74
C VAL A 419 10.16 47.48 -15.68
N GLU A 420 11.02 48.48 -15.44
CA GLU A 420 11.86 48.51 -14.25
C GLU A 420 10.97 48.66 -13.02
N ASN A 421 10.96 47.66 -12.13
CA ASN A 421 10.31 47.79 -10.83
C ASN A 421 11.34 48.30 -9.82
N ASP A 422 11.30 49.61 -9.60
CA ASP A 422 12.07 50.29 -8.56
C ASP A 422 11.58 49.88 -7.16
N THR A 423 12.56 49.71 -6.30
CA THR A 423 12.46 49.41 -4.87
C THR A 423 11.74 50.53 -4.11
N GLU A 424 10.57 50.25 -3.52
CA GLU A 424 10.02 51.08 -2.45
C GLU A 424 9.95 50.34 -1.12
N THR A 425 10.52 51.00 -0.12
CA THR A 425 10.64 50.60 1.29
C THR A 425 9.29 50.74 1.99
N PRO A 426 8.83 49.78 2.81
CA PRO A 426 7.60 50.00 3.57
C PRO A 426 7.86 50.98 4.73
N VAL A 427 6.97 51.96 4.79
CA VAL A 427 6.86 53.03 5.79
C VAL A 427 6.29 52.45 7.09
N ASP A 428 6.97 52.73 8.20
CA ASP A 428 6.48 52.57 9.58
C ASP A 428 5.09 53.18 9.74
N ASN A 429 4.10 52.36 10.10
CA ASN A 429 2.82 52.85 10.61
C ASN A 429 2.67 52.42 12.08
N GLU A 430 2.83 53.41 12.96
CA GLU A 430 2.65 53.27 14.40
C GLU A 430 1.18 53.03 14.80
N THR A 431 1.04 52.38 15.96
CA THR A 431 -0.05 52.45 16.93
C THR A 431 -1.39 51.78 16.61
N THR A 432 -1.67 50.68 17.33
CA THR A 432 -2.76 50.60 18.31
C THR A 432 -2.41 49.53 19.36
N GLU A 433 -2.02 49.96 20.56
CA GLU A 433 -1.87 49.08 21.72
C GLU A 433 -3.25 48.63 22.20
N THR A 434 -3.49 47.33 22.19
CA THR A 434 -4.60 46.70 22.91
C THR A 434 -4.02 46.19 24.23
N GLU A 435 -4.48 46.77 25.34
CA GLU A 435 -4.11 46.34 26.68
C GLU A 435 -4.67 44.95 26.95
N THR A 436 -3.79 43.95 27.04
CA THR A 436 -4.14 42.63 27.60
C THR A 436 -3.97 42.72 29.12
N GLU A 437 -5.09 42.61 29.83
CA GLU A 437 -5.11 42.60 31.29
C GLU A 437 -4.29 41.43 31.86
N THR A 438 -3.48 41.76 32.86
CA THR A 438 -2.68 40.82 33.65
C THR A 438 -3.60 40.08 34.62
N GLU A 439 -4.04 38.88 34.27
CA GLU A 439 -4.66 37.96 35.22
C GLU A 439 -3.62 37.49 36.25
N THR A 440 -4.01 37.62 37.51
CA THR A 440 -3.14 37.47 38.67
C THR A 440 -3.02 35.99 39.03
N ALA A 441 -1.80 35.51 39.23
CA ALA A 441 -1.49 34.16 39.67
C ALA A 441 -2.31 33.76 40.91
N THR A 442 -3.10 32.69 40.77
CA THR A 442 -3.68 31.97 41.91
C THR A 442 -2.66 30.94 42.36
N GLU A 443 -2.20 31.07 43.61
CA GLU A 443 -1.30 30.10 44.24
C GLU A 443 -2.04 28.77 44.40
N THR A 444 -1.59 27.74 43.68
CA THR A 444 -1.96 26.36 43.97
C THR A 444 -1.10 25.88 45.13
N GLU A 445 -1.76 25.57 46.25
CA GLU A 445 -1.14 25.02 47.45
C GLU A 445 -0.41 23.72 47.13
N THR A 446 0.84 23.62 47.58
CA THR A 446 1.64 22.40 47.56
C THR A 446 1.08 21.44 48.62
N GLU A 447 0.24 20.49 48.21
CA GLU A 447 -0.10 19.38 49.08
C GLU A 447 1.13 18.50 49.28
N THR A 448 1.52 18.36 50.55
CA THR A 448 2.58 17.45 51.00
C THR A 448 2.01 16.04 51.06
N GLU A 449 2.18 15.29 49.97
CA GLU A 449 1.94 13.85 49.93
C GLU A 449 2.83 13.16 50.98
N THR A 450 2.20 12.71 52.07
CA THR A 450 2.84 11.90 53.10
C THR A 450 2.89 10.46 52.58
N ALA A 451 4.07 10.03 52.13
CA ALA A 451 4.32 8.64 51.76
C ALA A 451 3.95 7.72 52.94
N THR A 452 2.82 7.03 52.79
CA THR A 452 2.43 5.93 53.66
C THR A 452 2.96 4.66 53.03
N GLU A 453 4.09 4.17 53.54
CA GLU A 453 4.61 2.85 53.16
C GLU A 453 3.59 1.78 53.57
N THR A 454 2.88 1.25 52.58
CA THR A 454 2.07 0.06 52.72
C THR A 454 2.97 -1.11 52.34
N GLU A 455 3.54 -1.78 53.35
CA GLU A 455 4.20 -3.07 53.14
C GLU A 455 3.16 -4.08 52.66
N THR A 456 3.18 -4.37 51.37
CA THR A 456 2.43 -5.46 50.78
C THR A 456 3.30 -6.71 50.96
N GLU A 457 3.00 -7.51 51.99
CA GLU A 457 3.57 -8.85 52.12
C GLU A 457 3.16 -9.66 50.87
N THR A 458 4.13 -9.91 50.00
CA THR A 458 3.97 -10.82 48.88
C THR A 458 4.09 -12.24 49.42
N ASP A 459 2.94 -12.83 49.79
CA ASP A 459 2.85 -14.25 50.07
C ASP A 459 3.27 -15.02 48.81
N THR A 460 4.48 -15.55 48.84
CA THR A 460 4.98 -16.49 47.82
C THR A 460 4.16 -17.77 47.94
N PRO A 461 3.33 -18.15 46.94
CA PRO A 461 2.64 -19.43 47.01
C PRO A 461 3.69 -20.55 46.97
N THR A 462 3.65 -21.40 48.00
CA THR A 462 4.38 -22.67 48.02
C THR A 462 3.92 -23.50 46.82
N PRO A 463 4.83 -24.05 45.99
CA PRO A 463 4.42 -24.88 44.86
C PRO A 463 3.63 -26.09 45.37
N VAL A 464 2.39 -26.21 44.92
CA VAL A 464 1.58 -27.41 45.08
C VAL A 464 2.08 -28.41 44.05
N ASP A 465 2.66 -29.52 44.51
CA ASP A 465 2.95 -30.69 43.68
C ASP A 465 1.64 -31.23 43.10
N ILE A 466 1.34 -30.86 41.85
CA ILE A 466 0.32 -31.52 41.05
C ILE A 466 0.96 -32.79 40.48
N ALA A 467 0.57 -33.93 41.05
CA ALA A 467 0.85 -35.23 40.44
C ALA A 467 0.08 -35.32 39.12
N ILE A 468 0.80 -35.21 38.00
CA ILE A 468 0.29 -35.54 36.67
C ILE A 468 0.22 -37.07 36.61
N ASP A 469 -1.01 -37.58 36.63
CA ASP A 469 -1.30 -38.99 36.36
C ASP A 469 -1.25 -39.18 34.84
N ASN A 470 -0.16 -39.77 34.35
CA ASN A 470 -0.02 -40.17 32.95
C ASN A 470 -0.89 -41.42 32.70
N GLU A 471 -2.18 -41.23 32.40
CA GLU A 471 -2.94 -42.27 31.69
C GLU A 471 -2.50 -42.29 30.22
N THR A 472 -1.57 -43.19 29.94
CA THR A 472 -1.24 -43.66 28.58
C THR A 472 -2.50 -44.19 27.89
N THR A 473 -2.96 -43.47 26.87
CA THR A 473 -3.94 -43.98 25.91
C THR A 473 -3.21 -44.89 24.93
N GLU A 474 -3.48 -46.20 25.02
CA GLU A 474 -2.96 -47.20 24.08
C GLU A 474 -3.70 -47.05 22.74
N THR A 475 -2.99 -46.55 21.72
CA THR A 475 -3.45 -46.62 20.33
C THR A 475 -3.15 -48.03 19.80
N GLU A 476 -4.18 -48.86 19.66
CA GLU A 476 -4.08 -50.17 19.01
C GLU A 476 -3.67 -49.99 17.54
N THR A 477 -2.43 -50.37 17.23
CA THR A 477 -1.95 -50.56 15.85
C THR A 477 -2.33 -51.96 15.39
N VAL A 478 -3.30 -52.03 14.48
CA VAL A 478 -3.64 -53.27 13.76
C VAL A 478 -2.46 -53.60 12.85
N SER A 479 -1.76 -54.69 13.15
CA SER A 479 -0.76 -55.29 12.28
C SER A 479 -1.46 -55.92 11.09
N ASP A 480 -1.22 -55.39 9.89
CA ASP A 480 -1.57 -56.06 8.64
C ASP A 480 -0.38 -56.86 8.12
N ASP A 481 -0.71 -58.03 7.61
CA ASP A 481 0.14 -59.20 7.46
C ASP A 481 0.99 -59.13 6.19
N THR A 482 2.20 -59.66 6.32
CA THR A 482 3.22 -59.79 5.29
C THR A 482 2.78 -60.66 4.10
N MET A 483 2.95 -60.16 2.87
CA MET A 483 3.15 -60.99 1.67
C MET A 483 4.50 -60.64 1.06
N THR A 484 5.48 -61.51 1.31
CA THR A 484 6.77 -61.54 0.64
C THR A 484 6.64 -62.12 -0.77
N THR A 485 7.07 -61.38 -1.79
CA THR A 485 7.52 -61.97 -3.05
C THR A 485 8.97 -61.59 -3.30
N GLU A 486 9.84 -62.56 -3.11
CA GLU A 486 11.23 -62.56 -3.55
C GLU A 486 11.26 -62.36 -5.07
N ASN A 487 12.05 -61.41 -5.56
CA ASN A 487 12.66 -61.56 -6.88
C ASN A 487 14.13 -61.17 -6.81
N ASP A 488 14.93 -62.21 -6.85
CA ASP A 488 16.39 -62.25 -6.84
C ASP A 488 16.89 -62.05 -8.28
N THR A 489 17.55 -60.94 -8.55
CA THR A 489 18.46 -60.83 -9.70
C THR A 489 19.71 -60.07 -9.26
N GLY A 490 20.67 -60.82 -8.74
CA GLY A 490 22.03 -60.36 -8.57
C GLY A 490 22.67 -59.98 -9.90
N THR A 491 23.40 -58.86 -9.89
CA THR A 491 24.48 -58.62 -10.85
C THR A 491 25.66 -58.06 -10.08
N GLU A 492 26.71 -58.87 -9.98
CA GLU A 492 28.04 -58.47 -9.53
C GLU A 492 28.59 -57.38 -10.45
N SER A 493 29.11 -56.30 -9.89
CA SER A 493 30.11 -55.48 -10.56
C SER A 493 31.27 -55.24 -9.61
N THR A 494 32.43 -55.70 -10.07
CA THR A 494 33.71 -55.76 -9.37
C THR A 494 34.41 -54.41 -9.33
N ASP A 495 34.96 -54.11 -8.15
CA ASP A 495 36.07 -53.20 -7.91
C ASP A 495 37.18 -53.31 -8.97
N THR A 496 37.72 -52.16 -9.41
CA THR A 496 39.13 -52.03 -9.75
C THR A 496 39.62 -50.63 -9.39
N ALA A 497 40.36 -50.55 -8.29
CA ALA A 497 41.32 -49.49 -8.01
C ALA A 497 42.49 -49.53 -9.02
N THR A 498 43.06 -48.38 -9.38
CA THR A 498 44.51 -48.24 -9.61
C THR A 498 44.95 -46.79 -9.43
N ALA A 499 46.04 -46.63 -8.70
CA ALA A 499 46.70 -45.39 -8.33
C ALA A 499 47.75 -44.90 -9.36
N GLU A 500 48.14 -43.63 -9.20
CA GLU A 500 49.43 -42.98 -9.54
C GLU A 500 50.01 -43.09 -10.96
N ALA A 501 50.15 -41.91 -11.60
CA ALA A 501 51.45 -41.35 -12.03
C ALA A 501 51.35 -39.82 -12.14
#